data_AF-J9EC06-F1
#
_entry.id   AF-J9EC06-F1
#
_cell.length_a   1.000
_cell.length_b   1.000
_cell.length_c   1.000
_cell.angle_alpha   90.00
_cell.angle_beta   90.00
_cell.angle_gamma   90.00
#
_symmetry.space_group_name_H-M   'P 1'
#
loop_
_entity.id
_entity.type
_entity.pdbx_description
1 polymer ?
#
loop_
_entity_poly.entity_id
_entity_poly.type
_entity_poly.pdbx_seq_one_letter_code
_entity_poly.pdbx_strand_id
1 'polypeptide(L)'
;MICKYYSVSASHPSLSSLDHQTRITLCNSASDDRSAAEAIVAVLVVAFDHKSCNGSEKRMTVVEEAARAVGRKSSTKAVRRAALLCCAKQLRESIDDESISKQSILLYIDAYLHIFYQLNLLVSSHEDSQDATAVTRWDIWKLIQVIYSDLMRCAAKHWESDESERVDLIDDLAFLCFLYSDVSDEATITICMIEAARARTAVAAAISPVTCEKLNGFEDDGRLTMNIRLNLIDEHLLECRRVQKLQRLRSTTFTRHRNCLLQQSVKGLWKLLSTCFDKSSQHQ
;
A
#
# COMPACT_ATOMS: atom_id res chain seq x y z
N MET A 1 8.49 11.19 14.01
CA MET A 1 9.87 10.92 13.57
C MET A 1 9.97 11.43 12.14
N ILE A 2 10.56 12.60 11.95
CA ILE A 2 10.60 13.32 10.66
C ILE A 2 11.61 12.58 9.77
N CYS A 3 11.15 11.94 8.70
CA CYS A 3 12.02 11.39 7.67
C CYS A 3 12.67 12.55 6.92
N LYS A 4 13.99 12.69 7.05
CA LYS A 4 14.80 13.51 6.16
C LYS A 4 14.98 12.73 4.85
N TYR A 5 14.22 13.07 3.82
CA TYR A 5 14.54 12.65 2.46
C TYR A 5 15.77 13.42 2.00
N TYR A 6 16.79 12.68 1.54
CA TYR A 6 17.89 13.24 0.77
C TYR A 6 17.32 13.72 -0.57
N SER A 7 17.44 15.02 -0.85
CA SER A 7 17.22 15.57 -2.18
C SER A 7 18.27 14.98 -3.14
N VAL A 8 17.87 14.02 -3.97
CA VAL A 8 18.61 13.71 -5.18
C VAL A 8 18.22 14.78 -6.20
N SER A 9 19.06 15.81 -6.25
CA SER A 9 19.06 16.79 -7.33
C SER A 9 19.53 16.09 -8.61
N ALA A 10 18.58 15.65 -9.44
CA ALA A 10 18.86 15.23 -10.81
C ALA A 10 17.83 15.91 -11.72
N SER A 11 18.20 17.11 -12.19
CA SER A 11 17.58 17.78 -13.32
C SER A 11 17.87 16.99 -14.60
N HIS A 12 16.95 16.12 -15.01
CA HIS A 12 16.91 15.57 -16.37
C HIS A 12 15.53 15.88 -17.00
N PRO A 13 15.48 16.78 -18.00
CA PRO A 13 14.24 17.18 -18.64
C PRO A 13 13.92 16.23 -19.81
N SER A 14 13.39 15.04 -19.52
CA SER A 14 12.85 14.14 -20.57
C SER A 14 11.91 13.04 -20.04
N LEU A 15 11.23 13.25 -18.91
CA LEU A 15 10.27 12.29 -18.34
C LEU A 15 8.83 12.44 -18.89
N SER A 16 8.63 13.14 -20.00
CA SER A 16 7.32 13.32 -20.60
C SER A 16 6.99 12.19 -21.58
N SER A 17 6.44 11.10 -21.06
CA SER A 17 5.78 10.06 -21.85
C SER A 17 4.58 9.54 -21.06
N LEU A 18 3.42 10.12 -21.37
CA LEU A 18 2.11 10.02 -20.71
C LEU A 18 2.05 10.57 -19.28
N ASP A 19 0.99 11.32 -19.00
CA ASP A 19 0.62 11.97 -17.73
C ASP A 19 0.41 10.96 -16.57
N HIS A 20 1.43 10.18 -16.21
CA HIS A 20 1.45 9.41 -14.98
C HIS A 20 2.14 10.22 -13.89
N GLN A 21 1.33 10.68 -12.93
CA GLN A 21 1.79 11.39 -11.75
C GLN A 21 2.79 10.49 -10.99
N THR A 22 4.06 10.88 -10.96
CA THR A 22 5.10 10.08 -10.29
C THR A 22 4.82 10.00 -8.78
N ARG A 23 5.04 8.82 -8.18
CA ARG A 23 4.91 8.54 -6.72
C ARG A 23 5.67 9.55 -5.83
N ILE A 24 6.75 10.12 -6.34
CA ILE A 24 7.51 11.23 -5.73
C ILE A 24 6.63 12.47 -5.52
N THR A 25 5.71 12.73 -6.44
CA THR A 25 4.75 13.82 -6.37
C THR A 25 3.70 13.57 -5.28
N LEU A 26 3.27 12.33 -5.03
CA LEU A 26 2.36 11.99 -3.93
C LEU A 26 3.00 12.27 -2.56
N CYS A 27 4.26 11.89 -2.36
CA CYS A 27 5.01 12.17 -1.12
C CYS A 27 5.22 13.67 -0.85
N ASN A 28 5.27 14.50 -1.90
CA ASN A 28 5.52 15.94 -1.81
C ASN A 28 4.25 16.80 -1.86
N SER A 29 3.14 16.27 -2.41
CA SER A 29 1.86 16.96 -2.46
C SER A 29 1.15 16.83 -1.11
N ALA A 30 1.10 17.92 -0.36
CA ALA A 30 0.23 17.99 0.80
C ALA A 30 -1.23 17.81 0.36
N SER A 31 -1.82 16.64 0.64
CA SER A 31 -3.28 16.46 0.73
C SER A 31 -4.08 16.92 -0.50
N ASP A 32 -3.72 16.51 -1.72
CA ASP A 32 -4.57 16.83 -2.87
C ASP A 32 -5.71 15.81 -3.03
N ASP A 33 -6.75 15.96 -2.20
CA ASP A 33 -8.00 15.18 -2.28
C ASP A 33 -8.64 15.25 -3.69
N ARG A 34 -8.35 16.32 -4.43
CA ARG A 34 -8.83 16.53 -5.80
C ARG A 34 -8.24 15.49 -6.76
N SER A 35 -6.98 15.15 -6.60
CA SER A 35 -6.29 14.16 -7.43
C SER A 35 -6.89 12.76 -7.26
N ALA A 36 -7.28 12.39 -6.03
CA ALA A 36 -7.97 11.11 -5.80
C ALA A 36 -9.38 11.09 -6.40
N ALA A 37 -10.14 12.19 -6.30
CA ALA A 37 -11.46 12.28 -6.92
C ALA A 37 -11.38 12.22 -8.45
N GLU A 38 -10.39 12.87 -9.06
CA GLU A 38 -10.16 12.86 -10.51
C GLU A 38 -9.79 11.45 -11.01
N ALA A 39 -8.91 10.73 -10.32
CA ALA A 39 -8.56 9.34 -10.66
C ALA A 39 -9.78 8.39 -10.58
N ILE A 40 -10.62 8.54 -9.54
CA ILE A 40 -11.87 7.75 -9.41
C ILE A 40 -12.83 8.05 -10.57
N VAL A 41 -12.98 9.33 -10.94
CA VAL A 41 -13.84 9.73 -12.06
C VAL A 41 -13.33 9.18 -13.38
N ALA A 42 -12.01 9.13 -13.60
CA ALA A 42 -11.43 8.55 -14.81
C ALA A 42 -11.80 7.06 -14.96
N VAL A 43 -11.76 6.29 -13.86
CA VAL A 43 -12.25 4.89 -13.87
C VAL A 43 -13.73 4.83 -14.20
N LEU A 44 -14.56 5.71 -13.63
CA LEU A 44 -16.00 5.72 -13.91
C LEU A 44 -16.29 5.97 -15.38
N VAL A 45 -15.64 6.97 -15.98
CA VAL A 45 -15.84 7.33 -17.38
C VAL A 45 -15.47 6.17 -18.31
N VAL A 46 -14.39 5.45 -18.06
CA VAL A 46 -13.90 4.42 -19.00
C VAL A 46 -14.46 3.03 -18.71
N ALA A 47 -14.61 2.65 -17.44
CA ALA A 47 -15.04 1.31 -17.07
C ALA A 47 -16.57 1.14 -17.11
N PHE A 48 -17.34 2.23 -16.99
CA PHE A 48 -18.81 2.17 -16.90
C PHE A 48 -19.55 2.69 -18.13
N ASP A 49 -18.87 3.28 -19.12
CA ASP A 49 -19.48 3.70 -20.40
C ASP A 49 -20.10 2.52 -21.19
N HIS A 50 -19.65 1.29 -20.92
CA HIS A 50 -19.99 0.10 -21.70
C HIS A 50 -20.97 -0.90 -21.04
N LYS A 51 -21.43 -0.69 -19.80
CA LYS A 51 -22.32 -1.65 -19.11
C LYS A 51 -23.70 -1.06 -18.77
N SER A 52 -24.61 -1.08 -19.75
CA SER A 52 -26.06 -0.95 -19.53
C SER A 52 -26.60 -2.25 -18.91
N CYS A 53 -26.57 -2.31 -17.58
CA CYS A 53 -27.30 -3.30 -16.80
C CYS A 53 -27.72 -2.63 -15.49
N ASN A 54 -28.99 -2.73 -15.11
CA ASN A 54 -29.60 -2.03 -13.95
C ASN A 54 -28.84 -2.17 -12.61
N GLY A 55 -27.94 -3.16 -12.46
CA GLY A 55 -27.05 -3.28 -11.29
C GLY A 55 -25.79 -2.41 -11.34
N SER A 56 -25.32 -2.06 -12.55
CA SER A 56 -24.17 -1.19 -12.79
C SER A 56 -24.47 0.27 -12.46
N GLU A 57 -25.69 0.72 -12.81
CA GLU A 57 -26.13 2.11 -12.63
C GLU A 57 -26.18 2.52 -11.15
N LYS A 58 -26.74 1.68 -10.27
CA LYS A 58 -26.76 1.94 -8.82
C LYS A 58 -25.36 1.99 -8.20
N ARG A 59 -24.42 1.19 -8.69
CA ARG A 59 -23.03 1.22 -8.21
C ARG A 59 -22.31 2.48 -8.67
N MET A 60 -22.51 2.85 -9.94
CA MET A 60 -21.96 4.07 -10.52
C MET A 60 -22.41 5.30 -9.72
N THR A 61 -23.70 5.40 -9.38
CA THR A 61 -24.20 6.51 -8.54
C THR A 61 -23.55 6.56 -7.17
N VAL A 62 -23.29 5.40 -6.54
CA VAL A 62 -22.62 5.34 -5.22
C VAL A 62 -21.17 5.81 -5.32
N VAL A 63 -20.43 5.39 -6.35
CA VAL A 63 -19.04 5.81 -6.56
C VAL A 63 -18.96 7.29 -6.92
N GLU A 64 -19.89 7.82 -7.72
CA GLU A 64 -19.96 9.26 -8.02
C GLU A 64 -20.22 10.10 -6.78
N GLU A 65 -21.18 9.70 -5.94
CA GLU A 65 -21.47 10.40 -4.68
C GLU A 65 -20.27 10.38 -3.73
N ALA A 66 -19.58 9.24 -3.65
CA ALA A 66 -18.39 9.10 -2.84
C ALA A 66 -17.21 9.93 -3.40
N ALA A 67 -17.00 9.97 -4.72
CA ALA A 67 -16.00 10.84 -5.36
C ALA A 67 -16.29 12.33 -5.07
N ARG A 68 -17.56 12.75 -5.14
CA ARG A 68 -17.97 14.11 -4.76
C ARG A 68 -17.72 14.39 -3.28
N ALA A 69 -17.95 13.42 -2.40
CA ALA A 69 -17.70 13.58 -0.97
C ALA A 69 -16.19 13.76 -0.66
N VAL A 70 -15.33 13.06 -1.41
CA VAL A 70 -13.86 13.18 -1.32
C VAL A 70 -13.37 14.56 -1.78
N GLY A 71 -13.88 15.07 -2.90
CA GLY A 71 -13.47 16.38 -3.43
C GLY A 71 -14.01 17.61 -2.69
N ARG A 72 -14.96 17.45 -1.75
CA ARG A 72 -15.56 18.56 -1.00
C ARG A 72 -14.68 18.97 0.19
N LYS A 73 -14.17 20.21 0.15
CA LYS A 73 -13.36 20.81 1.24
C LYS A 73 -14.07 20.86 2.61
N SER A 74 -15.41 20.85 2.65
CA SER A 74 -16.21 20.87 3.88
C SER A 74 -16.46 19.48 4.50
N SER A 75 -16.05 18.40 3.83
CA SER A 75 -16.30 17.04 4.32
C SER A 75 -15.41 16.69 5.53
N THR A 76 -16.03 16.11 6.56
CA THR A 76 -15.28 15.60 7.72
C THR A 76 -14.35 14.45 7.32
N LYS A 77 -13.28 14.23 8.09
CA LYS A 77 -12.34 13.11 7.84
C LYS A 77 -13.05 11.75 7.86
N ALA A 78 -14.01 11.56 8.77
CA ALA A 78 -14.80 10.34 8.87
C ALA A 78 -15.64 10.09 7.61
N VAL A 79 -16.31 11.13 7.08
CA VAL A 79 -17.08 11.05 5.83
C VAL A 79 -16.16 10.74 4.64
N ARG A 80 -15.01 11.41 4.52
CA ARG A 80 -14.03 11.14 3.46
C ARG A 80 -13.49 9.70 3.53
N ARG A 81 -13.18 9.22 4.74
CA ARG A 81 -12.73 7.83 4.97
C ARG A 81 -13.80 6.82 4.54
N ALA A 82 -15.04 7.01 4.96
CA ALA A 82 -16.16 6.13 4.59
C ALA A 82 -16.40 6.13 3.07
N ALA A 83 -16.35 7.31 2.44
CA ALA A 83 -16.50 7.46 0.99
C ALA A 83 -15.39 6.72 0.22
N LEU A 84 -14.12 6.92 0.58
CA LEU A 84 -12.99 6.23 -0.06
C LEU A 84 -13.06 4.70 0.08
N LEU A 85 -13.43 4.20 1.26
CA LEU A 85 -13.64 2.76 1.49
C LEU A 85 -14.80 2.21 0.66
N CYS A 86 -15.88 2.98 0.53
CA CYS A 86 -17.01 2.61 -0.31
C CYS A 86 -16.59 2.56 -1.78
N CYS A 87 -15.90 3.59 -2.29
CA CYS A 87 -15.34 3.61 -3.64
C CYS A 87 -14.48 2.37 -3.92
N ALA A 88 -13.50 2.08 -3.06
CA ALA A 88 -12.59 0.96 -3.28
C ALA A 88 -13.33 -0.37 -3.41
N LYS A 89 -14.34 -0.60 -2.56
CA LYS A 89 -15.16 -1.83 -2.60
C LYS A 89 -16.01 -1.91 -3.87
N GLN A 90 -16.68 -0.83 -4.25
CA GLN A 90 -17.53 -0.79 -5.43
C GLN A 90 -16.74 -0.91 -6.73
N LEU A 91 -15.59 -0.24 -6.82
CA LEU A 91 -14.67 -0.38 -7.95
C LEU A 91 -14.13 -1.81 -8.08
N ARG A 92 -13.94 -2.51 -6.95
CA ARG A 92 -13.44 -3.89 -7.01
C ARG A 92 -14.49 -4.82 -7.62
N GLU A 93 -15.76 -4.63 -7.27
CA GLU A 93 -16.86 -5.43 -7.82
C GLU A 93 -17.05 -5.25 -9.34
N SER A 94 -16.48 -4.19 -9.93
CA SER A 94 -16.49 -3.96 -11.38
C SER A 94 -15.26 -4.50 -12.11
N ILE A 95 -14.29 -5.08 -11.41
CA ILE A 95 -13.16 -5.80 -12.03
C ILE A 95 -13.67 -7.14 -12.56
N ASP A 96 -13.69 -7.28 -13.88
CA ASP A 96 -14.13 -8.47 -14.60
C ASP A 96 -12.90 -9.19 -15.17
N ASP A 97 -12.45 -10.25 -14.50
CA ASP A 97 -11.20 -10.96 -14.81
C ASP A 97 -11.16 -11.54 -16.24
N GLU A 98 -12.31 -11.68 -16.90
CA GLU A 98 -12.41 -12.24 -18.26
C GLU A 98 -12.47 -11.17 -19.36
N SER A 99 -12.88 -9.94 -19.04
CA SER A 99 -13.16 -8.91 -20.06
C SER A 99 -12.49 -7.56 -19.81
N ILE A 100 -11.70 -7.42 -18.74
CA ILE A 100 -11.05 -6.15 -18.43
C ILE A 100 -9.99 -5.81 -19.50
N SER A 101 -9.98 -4.56 -19.96
CA SER A 101 -9.01 -4.10 -20.95
C SER A 101 -7.70 -3.66 -20.29
N LYS A 102 -6.58 -3.67 -21.03
CA LYS A 102 -5.29 -3.10 -20.58
C LYS A 102 -5.45 -1.68 -20.02
N GLN A 103 -6.17 -0.82 -20.75
CA GLN A 103 -6.42 0.56 -20.35
C GLN A 103 -7.22 0.65 -19.05
N SER A 104 -8.24 -0.19 -18.88
CA SER A 104 -9.04 -0.22 -17.66
C SER A 104 -8.18 -0.62 -16.45
N ILE A 105 -7.29 -1.61 -16.61
CA ILE A 105 -6.39 -2.04 -15.52
C ILE A 105 -5.51 -0.86 -15.06
N LEU A 106 -4.92 -0.11 -15.99
CA LEU A 106 -4.10 1.06 -15.64
C LEU A 106 -4.88 2.12 -14.87
N LEU A 107 -6.13 2.38 -15.25
CA LEU A 107 -6.98 3.33 -14.52
C LEU A 107 -7.32 2.83 -13.11
N TYR A 108 -7.58 1.53 -12.94
CA TYR A 108 -7.78 0.97 -11.61
C TYR A 108 -6.52 1.11 -10.75
N ILE A 109 -5.34 0.81 -11.30
CA ILE A 109 -4.06 0.93 -10.59
C ILE A 109 -3.91 2.35 -10.02
N ASP A 110 -4.05 3.36 -10.88
CA ASP A 110 -3.94 4.77 -10.50
C ASP A 110 -4.98 5.16 -9.42
N ALA A 111 -6.26 4.85 -9.65
CA ALA A 111 -7.32 5.17 -8.70
C ALA A 111 -7.10 4.50 -7.33
N TYR A 112 -6.68 3.24 -7.30
CA TYR A 112 -6.44 2.54 -6.03
C TYR A 112 -5.24 3.09 -5.28
N LEU A 113 -4.14 3.41 -5.96
CA LEU A 113 -2.99 4.04 -5.34
C LEU A 113 -3.43 5.34 -4.63
N HIS A 114 -4.17 6.19 -5.34
CA HIS A 114 -4.69 7.44 -4.79
C HIS A 114 -5.65 7.21 -3.62
N ILE A 115 -6.59 6.28 -3.74
CA ILE A 115 -7.53 5.95 -2.66
C ILE A 115 -6.78 5.51 -1.40
N PHE A 116 -5.85 4.56 -1.53
CA PHE A 116 -5.15 4.00 -0.38
C PHE A 116 -4.14 4.97 0.22
N TYR A 117 -3.52 5.82 -0.59
CA TYR A 117 -2.69 6.91 -0.10
C TYR A 117 -3.50 7.88 0.79
N GLN A 118 -4.67 8.31 0.32
CA GLN A 118 -5.53 9.21 1.09
C GLN A 118 -6.09 8.54 2.36
N LEU A 119 -6.47 7.27 2.28
CA LEU A 119 -6.89 6.50 3.45
C LEU A 119 -5.77 6.40 4.50
N ASN A 120 -4.52 6.22 4.09
CA ASN A 120 -3.37 6.22 4.98
C ASN A 120 -3.25 7.53 5.76
N LEU A 121 -3.40 8.68 5.09
CA LEU A 121 -3.36 10.00 5.73
C LEU A 121 -4.52 10.21 6.72
N LEU A 122 -5.74 9.81 6.33
CA LEU A 122 -6.94 9.99 7.14
C LEU A 122 -7.00 9.10 8.38
N VAL A 123 -6.34 7.94 8.37
CA VAL A 123 -6.28 7.02 9.53
C VAL A 123 -5.06 7.29 10.40
N SER A 124 -3.98 7.82 9.84
CA SER A 124 -2.77 8.15 10.61
C SER A 124 -2.88 9.46 11.40
N SER A 125 -3.86 10.32 11.11
CA SER A 125 -4.10 11.52 11.90
C SER A 125 -4.73 11.13 13.24
N HIS A 126 -3.97 11.25 14.34
CA HIS A 126 -4.45 11.11 15.72
C HIS A 126 -5.56 12.13 16.00
N GLU A 127 -6.82 11.73 15.77
CA GLU A 127 -7.96 12.37 16.41
C GLU A 127 -8.65 11.32 17.26
N ASP A 128 -8.79 11.65 18.55
CA ASP A 128 -9.33 10.85 19.64
C ASP A 128 -10.83 10.57 19.49
N SER A 129 -11.26 10.02 18.35
CA SER A 129 -12.62 9.50 18.25
C SER A 129 -12.67 8.15 18.93
N GLN A 130 -13.26 8.10 20.13
CA GLN A 130 -13.61 6.90 20.91
C GLN A 130 -14.68 6.04 20.21
N ASP A 131 -14.60 5.90 18.89
CA ASP A 131 -15.54 5.10 18.13
C ASP A 131 -14.99 3.67 18.02
N ALA A 132 -15.56 2.76 18.82
CA ALA A 132 -15.20 1.34 18.83
C ALA A 132 -15.48 0.65 17.47
N THR A 133 -16.16 1.34 16.54
CA THR A 133 -16.45 0.91 15.16
C THR A 133 -15.50 1.52 14.11
N ALA A 134 -14.47 2.25 14.55
CA ALA A 134 -13.55 2.93 13.65
C ALA A 134 -12.73 1.96 12.79
N VAL A 135 -12.80 2.16 11.48
CA VAL A 135 -11.99 1.42 10.49
C VAL A 135 -10.51 1.57 10.80
N THR A 136 -9.82 0.44 10.91
CA THR A 136 -8.39 0.38 11.25
C THR A 136 -7.51 0.34 10.01
N ARG A 137 -6.21 0.60 10.19
CA ARG A 137 -5.19 0.39 9.15
C ARG A 137 -5.15 -1.06 8.67
N TRP A 138 -5.42 -2.01 9.56
CA TRP A 138 -5.50 -3.44 9.25
C TRP A 138 -6.67 -3.75 8.31
N ASP A 139 -7.84 -3.17 8.55
CA ASP A 139 -9.00 -3.34 7.67
C ASP A 139 -8.73 -2.81 6.26
N ILE A 140 -8.05 -1.66 6.17
CA ILE A 140 -7.61 -1.10 4.89
C ILE A 140 -6.60 -2.02 4.22
N TRP A 141 -5.62 -2.53 4.98
CA TRP A 141 -4.63 -3.47 4.45
C TRP A 141 -5.28 -4.71 3.85
N LYS A 142 -6.28 -5.31 4.53
CA LYS A 142 -7.02 -6.45 3.97
C LYS A 142 -7.71 -6.13 2.66
N LEU A 143 -8.23 -4.92 2.52
CA LEU A 143 -8.82 -4.47 1.26
C LEU A 143 -7.75 -4.29 0.17
N ILE A 144 -6.59 -3.71 0.49
CA ILE A 144 -5.42 -3.60 -0.42
C ILE A 144 -5.01 -4.99 -0.92
N GLN A 145 -4.79 -5.95 -0.01
CA GLN A 145 -4.35 -7.30 -0.36
C GLN A 145 -5.26 -7.94 -1.40
N VAL A 146 -6.56 -7.86 -1.15
CA VAL A 146 -7.56 -8.51 -2.00
C VAL A 146 -7.61 -7.83 -3.37
N ILE A 147 -7.65 -6.49 -3.42
CA ILE A 147 -7.70 -5.74 -4.69
C ILE A 147 -6.44 -5.95 -5.52
N TYR A 148 -5.26 -5.80 -4.93
CA TYR A 148 -4.00 -5.96 -5.67
C TYR A 148 -3.78 -7.42 -6.09
N SER A 149 -4.31 -8.41 -5.35
CA SER A 149 -4.31 -9.80 -5.82
C SER A 149 -5.16 -9.97 -7.08
N ASP A 150 -6.33 -9.32 -7.15
CA ASP A 150 -7.20 -9.35 -8.32
C ASP A 150 -6.55 -8.61 -9.51
N LEU A 151 -5.94 -7.44 -9.28
CA LEU A 151 -5.22 -6.69 -10.32
C LEU A 151 -3.98 -7.43 -10.84
N MET A 152 -3.19 -8.04 -9.96
CA MET A 152 -2.01 -8.83 -10.36
C MET A 152 -2.40 -10.03 -11.22
N ARG A 153 -3.53 -10.67 -10.91
CA ARG A 153 -4.09 -11.76 -11.73
C ARG A 153 -4.47 -11.26 -13.13
N CYS A 154 -5.17 -10.14 -13.21
CA CYS A 154 -5.54 -9.52 -14.49
C CYS A 154 -4.28 -9.12 -15.28
N ALA A 155 -3.35 -8.41 -14.64
CA ALA A 155 -2.12 -7.93 -15.24
C ALA A 155 -1.27 -9.07 -15.84
N ALA A 156 -1.18 -10.22 -15.14
CA ALA A 156 -0.43 -11.37 -15.61
C ALA A 156 -1.02 -12.03 -16.89
N LYS A 157 -2.30 -11.78 -17.20
CA LYS A 157 -2.91 -12.22 -18.47
C LYS A 157 -2.57 -11.30 -19.65
N HIS A 158 -2.20 -10.04 -19.36
CA HIS A 158 -2.05 -8.99 -20.37
C HIS A 158 -0.61 -8.55 -20.63
N TRP A 159 0.27 -8.73 -19.64
CA TRP A 159 1.62 -8.21 -19.64
C TRP A 159 2.63 -9.22 -19.12
N GLU A 160 3.74 -9.36 -19.83
CA GLU A 160 4.91 -10.08 -19.37
C GLU A 160 5.59 -9.37 -18.19
N SER A 161 6.45 -10.09 -17.47
CA SER A 161 7.01 -9.62 -16.21
C SER A 161 7.92 -8.39 -16.31
N ASP A 162 8.51 -8.15 -17.47
CA ASP A 162 9.37 -7.00 -17.77
C ASP A 162 8.65 -5.84 -18.45
N GLU A 163 7.35 -5.97 -18.73
CA GLU A 163 6.57 -4.86 -19.25
C GLU A 163 6.36 -3.78 -18.17
N SER A 164 6.53 -2.51 -18.56
CA SER A 164 6.57 -1.36 -17.65
C SER A 164 5.31 -1.25 -16.78
N GLU A 165 4.15 -1.51 -17.37
CA GLU A 165 2.83 -1.44 -16.76
C GLU A 165 2.66 -2.45 -15.63
N ARG A 166 3.17 -3.67 -15.82
CA ARG A 166 3.15 -4.70 -14.77
C ARG A 166 4.11 -4.35 -13.64
N VAL A 167 5.26 -3.76 -13.96
CA VAL A 167 6.20 -3.26 -12.94
C VAL A 167 5.60 -2.08 -12.16
N ASP A 168 4.74 -1.25 -12.77
CA ASP A 168 4.06 -0.16 -12.06
C ASP A 168 3.13 -0.67 -10.98
N LEU A 169 2.37 -1.73 -11.28
CA LEU A 169 1.52 -2.38 -10.30
C LEU A 169 2.32 -2.95 -9.11
N ILE A 170 3.50 -3.53 -9.37
CA ILE A 170 4.39 -4.06 -8.32
C ILE A 170 4.96 -2.91 -7.48
N ASP A 171 5.37 -1.82 -8.12
CA ASP A 171 5.91 -0.65 -7.43
C ASP A 171 4.87 0.02 -6.53
N ASP A 172 3.63 0.16 -6.99
CA ASP A 172 2.53 0.64 -6.17
C ASP A 172 2.27 -0.25 -4.96
N LEU A 173 2.24 -1.58 -5.15
CA LEU A 173 2.05 -2.50 -4.04
C LEU A 173 3.22 -2.45 -3.05
N ALA A 174 4.46 -2.30 -3.52
CA ALA A 174 5.64 -2.14 -2.67
C ALA A 174 5.60 -0.84 -1.88
N PHE A 175 5.19 0.26 -2.51
CA PHE A 175 4.96 1.54 -1.85
C PHE A 175 3.85 1.44 -0.79
N LEU A 176 2.74 0.77 -1.09
CA LEU A 176 1.68 0.51 -0.10
C LEU A 176 2.18 -0.38 1.05
N CYS A 177 3.00 -1.40 0.79
CA CYS A 177 3.66 -2.19 1.85
C CYS A 177 4.46 -1.28 2.79
N PHE A 178 5.21 -0.32 2.23
CA PHE A 178 5.97 0.67 3.00
C PHE A 178 5.06 1.58 3.84
N LEU A 179 4.03 2.17 3.23
CA LEU A 179 3.07 3.04 3.93
C LEU A 179 2.33 2.32 5.05
N TYR A 180 2.00 1.06 4.84
CA TYR A 180 1.27 0.19 5.77
C TYR A 180 2.19 -0.79 6.50
N SER A 181 3.46 -0.44 6.70
CA SER A 181 4.50 -1.33 7.24
C SER A 181 4.20 -1.91 8.62
N ASP A 182 3.31 -1.32 9.40
CA ASP A 182 2.84 -1.81 10.69
C ASP A 182 1.82 -2.96 10.61
N VAL A 183 1.11 -3.06 9.49
CA VAL A 183 0.02 -4.03 9.27
C VAL A 183 0.24 -4.91 8.06
N SER A 184 1.22 -4.58 7.21
CA SER A 184 1.55 -5.38 6.03
C SER A 184 2.06 -6.77 6.42
N ASP A 185 1.73 -7.77 5.63
CA ASP A 185 2.11 -9.15 5.89
C ASP A 185 3.30 -9.58 5.04
N GLU A 186 4.04 -10.55 5.56
CA GLU A 186 5.26 -11.06 4.91
C GLU A 186 4.97 -11.72 3.54
N ALA A 187 3.77 -12.29 3.35
CA ALA A 187 3.43 -12.96 2.09
C ALA A 187 3.32 -11.93 0.96
N THR A 188 2.61 -10.82 1.18
CA THR A 188 2.51 -9.72 0.20
C THR A 188 3.89 -9.14 -0.13
N ILE A 189 4.73 -8.86 0.89
CA ILE A 189 6.11 -8.37 0.69
C ILE A 189 6.92 -9.35 -0.16
N THR A 190 6.81 -10.64 0.13
CA THR A 190 7.52 -11.70 -0.60
C THR A 190 7.08 -11.78 -2.05
N ILE A 191 5.77 -11.63 -2.33
CA ILE A 191 5.25 -11.59 -3.70
C ILE A 191 5.86 -10.42 -4.48
N CYS A 192 5.89 -9.21 -3.92
CA CYS A 192 6.53 -8.06 -4.57
C CYS A 192 8.01 -8.33 -4.90
N MET A 193 8.76 -8.93 -3.98
CA MET A 193 10.16 -9.29 -4.23
C MET A 193 10.34 -10.31 -5.35
N ILE A 194 9.50 -11.35 -5.37
CA ILE A 194 9.55 -12.39 -6.40
C ILE A 194 9.26 -11.78 -7.77
N GLU A 195 8.24 -10.93 -7.87
CA GLU A 195 7.86 -10.32 -9.14
C GLU A 195 8.88 -9.27 -9.61
N ALA A 196 9.47 -8.48 -8.70
CA ALA A 196 10.59 -7.60 -9.04
C ALA A 196 11.82 -8.39 -9.54
N ALA A 197 12.15 -9.52 -8.90
CA ALA A 197 13.23 -10.40 -9.35
C ALA A 197 12.93 -11.05 -10.72
N ARG A 198 11.67 -11.41 -10.96
CA ARG A 198 11.20 -11.92 -12.25
C ARG A 198 11.40 -10.88 -13.36
N ALA A 199 10.98 -9.63 -13.13
CA ALA A 199 11.19 -8.52 -14.05
C ALA A 199 12.68 -8.32 -14.38
N ARG A 200 13.55 -8.29 -13.36
CA ARG A 200 15.02 -8.20 -13.56
C ARG A 200 15.58 -9.32 -14.43
N THR A 201 15.12 -10.55 -14.17
CA THR A 201 15.59 -11.73 -14.91
C THR A 201 15.18 -11.67 -16.38
N ALA A 202 13.93 -11.26 -16.66
CA ALA A 202 13.43 -11.08 -18.01
C ALA A 202 14.19 -9.95 -18.76
N VAL A 203 14.40 -8.80 -18.12
CA VAL A 203 15.20 -7.70 -18.67
C VAL A 203 16.64 -8.15 -18.99
N ALA A 204 17.27 -8.94 -18.11
CA ALA A 204 18.62 -9.46 -18.31
C ALA A 204 18.69 -10.51 -19.44
N ALA A 205 17.66 -11.36 -19.59
CA ALA A 205 17.60 -12.37 -20.64
C ALA A 205 17.45 -11.74 -22.05
N ALA A 206 16.82 -10.56 -22.15
CA ALA A 206 16.71 -9.80 -23.38
C ALA A 206 18.07 -9.24 -23.89
N ILE A 207 19.16 -9.36 -23.11
CA ILE A 207 20.52 -8.85 -23.42
C ILE A 207 21.40 -9.94 -24.06
N SER A 208 20.80 -10.93 -24.75
CA SER A 208 21.56 -11.99 -25.44
C SER A 208 22.64 -11.41 -26.38
N PRO A 209 23.86 -11.99 -26.43
CA PRO A 209 25.03 -11.39 -27.12
C PRO A 209 24.94 -11.32 -28.65
N VAL A 210 23.83 -11.76 -29.26
CA VAL A 210 23.63 -11.78 -30.72
C VAL A 210 23.18 -10.40 -31.27
N THR A 211 22.72 -9.49 -30.40
CA THR A 211 22.15 -8.19 -30.79
C THR A 211 23.04 -6.98 -30.45
N CYS A 212 24.34 -7.19 -30.27
CA CYS A 212 25.27 -6.15 -29.81
C CYS A 212 25.66 -5.11 -30.88
N GLU A 213 25.24 -5.26 -32.14
CA GLU A 213 25.69 -4.35 -33.23
C GLU A 213 24.75 -3.17 -33.54
N LYS A 214 23.56 -3.06 -32.93
CA LYS A 214 22.64 -1.94 -33.17
C LYS A 214 21.76 -1.60 -31.97
N LEU A 215 22.34 -1.06 -30.90
CA LEU A 215 21.55 -0.43 -29.83
C LEU A 215 21.83 1.06 -29.79
N ASN A 216 20.92 1.81 -30.42
CA ASN A 216 20.83 3.27 -30.31
C ASN A 216 20.55 3.65 -28.86
N GLY A 217 21.07 4.80 -28.41
CA GLY A 217 20.97 5.28 -27.01
C GLY A 217 19.58 5.51 -26.42
N PHE A 218 18.49 5.22 -27.14
CA PHE A 218 17.11 5.27 -26.62
C PHE A 218 16.70 4.02 -25.83
N GLU A 219 17.19 2.83 -26.18
CA GLU A 219 16.88 1.60 -25.41
C GLU A 219 17.62 1.55 -24.07
N ASP A 220 18.76 2.24 -23.98
CA ASP A 220 19.54 2.37 -22.75
C ASP A 220 18.78 3.20 -21.70
N ASP A 221 18.07 4.24 -22.12
CA ASP A 221 17.30 5.13 -21.24
C ASP A 221 16.08 4.41 -20.61
N GLY A 222 15.36 3.60 -21.41
CA GLY A 222 14.25 2.78 -20.91
C GLY A 222 14.69 1.72 -19.90
N ARG A 223 15.83 1.06 -20.17
CA ARG A 223 16.42 0.06 -19.25
C ARG A 223 16.93 0.70 -17.96
N LEU A 224 17.58 1.85 -18.05
CA LEU A 224 18.02 2.61 -16.90
C LEU A 224 16.83 2.99 -16.03
N THR A 225 15.76 3.51 -16.64
CA THR A 225 14.51 3.87 -15.95
C THR A 225 13.88 2.66 -15.24
N MET A 226 13.82 1.51 -15.93
CA MET A 226 13.31 0.27 -15.34
C MET A 226 14.15 -0.18 -14.13
N ASN A 227 15.49 -0.16 -14.24
CA ASN A 227 16.37 -0.52 -13.14
C ASN A 227 16.24 0.43 -11.94
N ILE A 228 16.11 1.74 -12.18
CA ILE A 228 15.86 2.73 -11.12
C ILE A 228 14.56 2.38 -10.37
N ARG A 229 13.49 2.07 -11.10
CA ARG A 229 12.21 1.67 -10.50
C ARG A 229 12.33 0.38 -9.70
N LEU A 230 12.95 -0.65 -10.26
CA LEU A 230 13.16 -1.92 -9.56
C LEU A 230 14.02 -1.76 -8.29
N ASN A 231 14.96 -0.81 -8.26
CA ASN A 231 15.72 -0.49 -7.05
C ASN A 231 14.86 0.23 -6.00
N LEU A 232 14.00 1.16 -6.42
CA LEU A 232 13.06 1.84 -5.52
C LEU A 232 12.09 0.84 -4.86
N ILE A 233 11.63 -0.16 -5.61
CA ILE A 233 10.82 -1.26 -5.07
C ILE A 233 11.57 -1.97 -3.94
N ASP A 234 12.83 -2.33 -4.14
CA ASP A 234 13.63 -2.99 -3.11
C ASP A 234 13.79 -2.11 -1.87
N GLU A 235 14.01 -0.80 -2.05
CA GLU A 235 14.10 0.15 -0.93
C GLU A 235 12.82 0.18 -0.10
N HIS A 236 11.65 0.28 -0.74
CA HIS A 236 10.35 0.26 -0.05
C HIS A 236 10.15 -1.04 0.75
N LEU A 237 10.47 -2.20 0.15
CA LEU A 237 10.27 -3.50 0.78
C LEU A 237 11.27 -3.74 1.93
N LEU A 238 12.53 -3.32 1.77
CA LEU A 238 13.55 -3.40 2.82
C LEU A 238 13.18 -2.53 4.02
N GLU A 239 12.72 -1.31 3.76
CA GLU A 239 12.29 -0.39 4.82
C GLU A 239 11.05 -0.92 5.55
N CYS A 240 10.07 -1.46 4.81
CA CYS A 240 8.92 -2.14 5.39
C CYS A 240 9.34 -3.26 6.35
N ARG A 241 10.23 -4.17 5.92
CA ARG A 241 10.75 -5.25 6.77
C ARG A 241 11.52 -4.73 7.98
N ARG A 242 12.30 -3.66 7.81
CA ARG A 242 13.04 -3.02 8.90
C ARG A 242 12.09 -2.52 9.98
N VAL A 243 11.01 -1.84 9.61
CA VAL A 243 9.97 -1.37 10.53
C VAL A 243 9.29 -2.53 11.26
N GLN A 244 8.88 -3.58 10.53
CA GLN A 244 8.27 -4.76 11.15
C GLN A 244 9.19 -5.44 12.15
N LYS A 245 10.48 -5.60 11.81
CA LYS A 245 11.47 -6.18 12.72
C LYS A 245 11.61 -5.34 13.98
N LEU A 246 11.65 -4.01 13.86
CA LEU A 246 11.70 -3.11 15.01
C LEU A 246 10.46 -3.23 15.90
N GLN A 247 9.26 -3.35 15.31
CA GLN A 247 8.03 -3.54 16.08
C GLN A 247 8.03 -4.88 16.83
N ARG A 248 8.46 -5.98 16.18
CA ARG A 248 8.63 -7.29 16.84
C ARG A 248 9.60 -7.20 18.02
N LEU A 249 10.73 -6.51 17.86
CA LEU A 249 11.71 -6.30 18.95
C LEU A 249 11.13 -5.45 20.10
N ARG A 250 10.33 -4.42 19.80
CA ARG A 250 9.65 -3.62 20.83
C ARG A 250 8.60 -4.42 21.58
N SER A 251 7.79 -5.20 20.88
CA SER A 251 6.75 -6.04 21.49
C SER A 251 7.34 -7.12 22.41
N THR A 252 8.42 -7.79 21.99
CA THR A 252 9.13 -8.78 22.81
C THR A 252 9.78 -8.16 24.04
N THR A 253 10.35 -6.96 23.91
CA THR A 253 10.92 -6.21 25.04
C THR A 253 9.83 -5.82 26.05
N PHE A 254 8.68 -5.33 25.58
CA PHE A 254 7.55 -4.97 26.45
C PHE A 254 6.99 -6.20 27.18
N THR A 255 6.79 -7.31 26.46
CA THR A 255 6.31 -8.57 27.06
C THR A 255 7.28 -9.11 28.10
N ARG A 256 8.61 -9.05 27.82
CA ARG A 256 9.63 -9.45 28.79
C ARG A 256 9.60 -8.57 30.05
N HIS A 257 9.40 -7.27 29.89
CA HIS A 257 9.29 -6.34 31.01
C HIS A 257 8.03 -6.62 31.86
N ARG A 258 6.88 -6.81 31.22
CA ARG A 258 5.62 -7.16 31.88
C ARG A 258 5.71 -8.50 32.63
N ASN A 259 6.32 -9.51 32.02
CA ASN A 259 6.53 -10.81 32.66
C ASN A 259 7.51 -10.72 33.84
N CYS A 260 8.54 -9.89 33.75
CA CYS A 260 9.46 -9.63 34.87
C CYS A 260 8.74 -8.96 36.05
N LEU A 261 7.92 -7.94 35.78
CA LEU A 261 7.12 -7.26 36.80
C LEU A 261 6.12 -8.20 37.48
N LEU A 262 5.42 -9.04 36.71
CA LEU A 262 4.53 -10.06 37.25
C LEU A 262 5.29 -11.10 38.07
N GLN A 263 6.47 -11.51 37.63
CA GLN A 263 7.29 -12.46 38.38
C GLN A 263 7.83 -11.85 39.68
N GLN A 264 8.17 -10.56 39.69
CA GLN A 264 8.59 -9.84 40.89
C GLN A 264 7.43 -9.64 41.88
N SER A 265 6.23 -9.32 41.41
CA SER A 265 5.05 -9.17 42.28
C SER A 265 4.63 -10.51 42.91
N VAL A 266 4.65 -11.60 42.14
CA VAL A 266 4.38 -12.96 42.65
C VAL A 266 5.44 -13.38 43.68
N LYS A 267 6.73 -13.09 43.45
CA LYS A 267 7.78 -13.33 44.45
C LYS A 267 7.58 -12.52 45.72
N GLY A 268 7.13 -11.27 45.61
CA GLY A 268 6.79 -10.42 46.75
C GLY A 268 5.63 -10.98 47.58
N LEU A 269 4.56 -11.42 46.90
CA LEU A 269 3.41 -12.08 47.52
C LEU A 269 3.80 -13.40 48.21
N TRP A 270 4.65 -14.20 47.57
CA TRP A 270 5.16 -15.44 48.16
C TRP A 270 5.98 -15.19 49.43
N LYS A 271 6.83 -14.15 49.45
CA LYS A 271 7.58 -13.76 50.65
C LYS A 271 6.67 -13.29 51.79
N LEU A 272 5.62 -12.54 51.47
CA LEU A 272 4.64 -12.10 52.47
C LEU A 272 3.91 -13.31 53.08
N LEU A 273 3.44 -14.24 52.23
CA LEU A 273 2.78 -15.46 52.69
C LEU A 273 3.72 -16.34 53.52
N SER A 274 4.98 -16.55 53.11
CA SER A 274 5.92 -17.36 53.88
C SER A 274 6.20 -16.76 55.26
N THR A 275 6.33 -15.43 55.37
CA THR A 275 6.52 -14.77 56.66
C THR A 275 5.31 -14.86 57.60
N CYS A 276 4.09 -14.98 57.06
CA CYS A 276 2.89 -15.23 57.86
C CYS A 276 2.84 -16.67 58.40
N PHE A 277 3.29 -17.65 57.63
CA PHE A 277 3.38 -19.04 58.07
C PHE A 277 4.50 -19.26 59.09
N ASP A 278 5.67 -18.61 58.92
CA ASP A 278 6.78 -18.73 59.89
C ASP A 278 6.43 -18.15 61.26
N LYS A 279 5.70 -17.02 61.32
CA LYS A 279 5.25 -16.42 62.59
C LYS A 279 4.16 -17.21 63.31
N SER A 280 3.37 -18.01 62.59
CA SER A 280 2.38 -18.90 63.21
C SER A 280 3.00 -20.11 63.92
N SER A 281 4.26 -20.44 63.62
CA SER A 281 4.95 -21.60 64.20
C SER A 281 5.72 -21.30 65.50
N GLN A 282 5.91 -20.03 65.87
CA GLN A 282 6.66 -19.61 67.07
C GLN A 282 5.77 -19.33 68.30
N HIS A 283 4.48 -19.67 68.24
CA HIS A 283 3.53 -19.51 69.36
C HIS A 283 2.89 -20.83 69.82
N GLN A 284 3.57 -21.97 69.64
CA GLN A 284 3.25 -23.23 70.30
C GLN A 284 4.34 -23.63 71.30
#